data_AF-A0A6G3WN99-F1
#
_entry.id   AF-A0A6G3WN99-F1
#
_cell.length_a   1.000
_cell.length_b   1.000
_cell.length_c   1.000
_cell.angle_alpha   90.00
_cell.angle_beta   90.00
_cell.angle_gamma   90.00
#
_symmetry.space_group_name_H-M   'P 1'
#
loop_
_entity.id
_entity.type
_entity.pdbx_description
1 polymer ?
#
loop_
_entity_poly.entity_id
_entity_poly.type
_entity_poly.pdbx_seq_one_letter_code
_entity_poly.pdbx_strand_id
1 'polypeptide(L)'
;MSASQSSREQRLAQLLDTIRTHGARWTAGRVQNLRRLTGGGTQRGTASRDLQELTSRGHLNQCGPRDGRFYVLRRRSEDPR
;
A
#
# COMPACT_ATOMS: atom_id res chain seq x y z
N MET A 1 -17.89 12.27 13.60
CA MET A 1 -16.97 11.78 12.55
C MET A 1 -15.55 12.11 12.98
N SER A 2 -14.79 11.10 13.41
CA SER A 2 -13.52 11.29 14.16
C SER A 2 -12.34 11.60 13.25
N ALA A 3 -11.55 12.61 13.60
CA ALA A 3 -10.32 13.04 12.91
C ALA A 3 -9.28 11.91 12.66
N SER A 4 -9.37 10.78 13.36
CA SER A 4 -8.52 9.61 13.15
C SER A 4 -8.76 8.91 11.80
N GLN A 5 -9.97 9.03 11.25
CA GLN A 5 -10.29 8.47 9.93
C GLN A 5 -9.62 9.28 8.82
N SER A 6 -9.57 10.61 8.91
CA SER A 6 -8.96 11.45 7.88
C SER A 6 -7.45 11.23 7.76
N SER A 7 -6.72 11.13 8.88
CA SER A 7 -5.27 10.86 8.86
C SER A 7 -4.92 9.47 8.35
N ARG A 8 -5.80 8.47 8.55
CA ARG A 8 -5.64 7.14 7.98
C ARG A 8 -5.89 7.15 6.47
N GLU A 9 -6.98 7.74 6.03
CA GLU A 9 -7.33 7.84 4.61
C GLU A 9 -6.26 8.61 3.82
N GLN A 10 -5.75 9.72 4.35
CA GLN A 10 -4.65 10.47 3.73
C GLN A 10 -3.38 9.61 3.56
N ARG A 11 -2.99 8.83 4.57
CA ARG A 11 -1.86 7.89 4.44
C ARG A 11 -2.10 6.82 3.38
N LEU A 12 -3.32 6.26 3.31
CA LEU A 12 -3.66 5.24 2.32
C LEU A 12 -3.64 5.81 0.90
N ALA A 13 -4.17 7.02 0.72
CA ALA A 13 -4.13 7.73 -0.55
C ALA A 13 -2.70 8.02 -1.00
N GLN A 14 -1.85 8.57 -0.11
CA GLN A 14 -0.44 8.82 -0.41
C GLN A 14 0.34 7.54 -0.75
N LEU A 15 0.08 6.45 -0.02
CA LEU A 15 0.71 5.16 -0.30
C LEU A 15 0.26 4.63 -1.67
N LEU A 16 -1.03 4.69 -1.97
CA LEU A 16 -1.58 4.23 -3.25
C LEU A 16 -1.01 5.04 -4.42
N ASP A 17 -0.92 6.36 -4.28
CA ASP A 17 -0.33 7.24 -5.29
C ASP A 17 1.13 6.88 -5.55
N THR A 18 1.91 6.68 -4.48
CA THR A 18 3.30 6.22 -4.59
C THR A 18 3.40 4.87 -5.32
N ILE A 19 2.53 3.92 -4.99
CA ILE A 19 2.51 2.60 -5.64
C ILE A 19 2.18 2.72 -7.14
N ARG A 20 1.25 3.61 -7.50
CA ARG A 20 0.88 3.89 -8.90
C ARG A 20 2.04 4.52 -9.68
N THR A 21 2.75 5.48 -9.09
CA THR A 21 3.86 6.18 -9.73
C THR A 21 5.06 5.27 -9.99
N HIS A 22 5.40 4.38 -9.05
CA HIS A 22 6.61 3.54 -9.19
C HIS A 22 6.35 2.14 -9.80
N GLY A 23 5.09 1.68 -9.88
CA GLY A 23 4.70 0.48 -10.64
C GLY A 23 5.38 -0.84 -10.22
N ALA A 24 5.97 -0.93 -9.03
CA ALA A 24 6.83 -2.04 -8.61
C ALA A 24 6.16 -3.00 -7.62
N ARG A 25 6.88 -4.08 -7.24
CA ARG A 25 6.51 -4.94 -6.10
C ARG A 25 6.73 -4.20 -4.78
N TRP A 26 5.71 -4.23 -3.93
CA TRP A 26 5.72 -3.59 -2.62
C TRP A 26 5.66 -4.63 -1.51
N THR A 27 6.56 -4.49 -0.55
CA THR A 27 6.54 -5.26 0.71
C THR A 27 6.36 -4.28 1.87
N ALA A 28 5.95 -4.79 3.03
CA ALA A 28 5.88 -3.95 4.23
C ALA A 28 7.24 -3.30 4.56
N GLY A 29 8.36 -3.97 4.28
CA GLY A 29 9.71 -3.43 4.43
C GLY A 29 10.00 -2.29 3.45
N ARG A 30 9.57 -2.41 2.19
CA ARG A 30 9.74 -1.33 1.19
C ARG A 30 8.94 -0.09 1.56
N VAL A 31 7.70 -0.26 2.02
CA VAL A 31 6.86 0.84 2.52
C VAL A 31 7.48 1.47 3.78
N GLN A 32 8.01 0.67 4.70
CA GLN A 32 8.73 1.18 5.86
C GLN A 32 9.94 2.02 5.46
N ASN A 33 10.78 1.54 4.53
CA ASN A 33 11.95 2.28 4.07
C ASN A 33 11.57 3.58 3.36
N LEU A 34 10.56 3.56 2.50
CA LEU A 34 10.01 4.76 1.88
C LEU A 34 9.62 5.79 2.95
N ARG A 35 8.87 5.36 3.98
CA ARG A 35 8.42 6.26 5.04
C ARG A 35 9.57 6.82 5.87
N ARG A 36 10.66 6.05 6.08
CA ARG A 36 11.87 6.60 6.71
C ARG A 36 12.49 7.73 5.89
N LEU A 37 12.45 7.63 4.56
CA LEU A 37 13.02 8.64 3.66
C LEU A 37 12.15 9.90 3.56
N THR A 38 10.82 9.76 3.65
CA THR A 38 9.87 10.87 3.46
C THR A 38 9.31 11.44 4.77
N GLY A 39 9.81 11.02 5.93
CA GLY A 39 9.36 11.51 7.25
C GLY A 39 8.02 10.92 7.74
N GLY A 40 7.60 9.76 7.24
CA GLY A 40 6.37 9.07 7.62
C GLY A 40 6.54 8.02 8.73
N GLY A 41 5.42 7.51 9.26
CA GLY A 41 5.39 6.49 10.32
C GLY A 41 6.12 5.20 9.94
N THR A 42 7.20 4.87 10.66
CA THR A 42 8.17 3.83 10.31
C THR A 42 7.83 2.43 10.82
N GLN A 43 6.67 2.24 11.47
CA GLN A 43 6.29 0.95 12.03
C GLN A 43 5.90 -0.05 10.93
N ARG A 44 6.60 -1.19 10.86
CA ARG A 44 6.35 -2.27 9.89
C ARG A 44 4.92 -2.83 9.98
N GLY A 45 4.37 -2.93 11.19
CA GLY A 45 2.98 -3.39 11.40
C GLY A 45 1.97 -2.47 10.73
N THR A 46 2.14 -1.15 10.86
CA THR A 46 1.29 -0.14 10.21
C THR A 46 1.41 -0.22 8.69
N ALA A 47 2.63 -0.34 8.16
CA ALA A 47 2.85 -0.53 6.73
C ALA A 47 2.15 -1.80 6.19
N SER A 48 2.21 -2.90 6.94
CA SER A 48 1.53 -4.16 6.57
C SER A 48 0.01 -4.01 6.58
N ARG A 49 -0.57 -3.37 7.61
CA ARG A 49 -2.02 -3.11 7.67
C ARG A 49 -2.48 -2.20 6.54
N ASP A 50 -1.71 -1.16 6.22
CA ASP A 50 -2.05 -0.23 5.12
C ASP A 50 -2.05 -0.97 3.76
N LEU A 51 -1.10 -1.88 3.52
CA LEU A 51 -1.07 -2.72 2.31
C LEU A 51 -2.24 -3.72 2.25
N GLN A 52 -2.58 -4.34 3.38
CA GLN A 52 -3.74 -5.22 3.49
C GLN A 52 -5.04 -4.46 3.23
N GLU A 53 -5.17 -3.25 3.77
CA GLU A 53 -6.33 -2.40 3.52
C GLU A 53 -6.48 -2.05 2.03
N LEU A 54 -5.40 -1.66 1.35
CA LEU A 54 -5.43 -1.40 -0.09
C LEU A 54 -5.74 -2.66 -0.92
N THR A 55 -5.38 -3.83 -0.42
CA THR A 55 -5.75 -5.13 -1.02
C THR A 55 -7.23 -5.42 -0.83
N SER A 56 -7.75 -5.27 0.39
CA SER A 56 -9.18 -5.45 0.69
C SER A 56 -10.07 -4.50 -0.09
N ARG A 57 -9.58 -3.27 -0.38
CA ARG A 57 -10.25 -2.29 -1.25
C ARG A 57 -10.11 -2.58 -2.75
N GLY A 58 -9.41 -3.64 -3.13
CA GLY A 58 -9.25 -4.08 -4.51
C GLY A 58 -8.24 -3.28 -5.34
N HIS A 59 -7.42 -2.43 -4.72
CA HIS A 59 -6.38 -1.67 -5.44
C HIS A 59 -5.12 -2.50 -5.70
N LEU A 60 -4.79 -3.44 -4.82
CA LEU A 60 -3.59 -4.27 -4.89
C LEU A 60 -3.97 -5.75 -4.97
N ASN A 61 -3.12 -6.52 -5.66
CA ASN A 61 -3.12 -7.97 -5.56
C ASN A 61 -2.03 -8.40 -4.58
N GLN A 62 -2.40 -9.21 -3.59
CA GLN A 62 -1.46 -9.88 -2.72
C GLN A 62 -0.90 -11.11 -3.41
N CYS A 63 0.43 -11.28 -3.36
CA CYS A 63 1.14 -12.40 -3.95
C CYS A 63 2.16 -12.98 -2.94
N GLY A 64 2.53 -14.23 -3.16
CA GLY A 64 3.56 -14.92 -2.38
C GLY A 64 3.11 -15.53 -1.05
N PRO A 65 3.98 -16.34 -0.42
CA PRO A 65 3.70 -17.02 0.85
C PRO A 65 3.69 -16.03 2.03
N ARG A 66 3.25 -16.49 3.22
CA ARG A 66 3.08 -15.63 4.41
C ARG A 66 4.32 -14.79 4.75
N ASP A 67 5.52 -15.39 4.69
CA ASP A 67 6.79 -14.71 5.02
C ASP A 67 7.43 -13.98 3.84
N GLY A 68 7.02 -14.30 2.62
CA GLY A 68 7.48 -13.69 1.37
C GLY A 68 6.43 -12.80 0.71
N ARG A 69 5.43 -12.34 1.47
CA ARG A 69 4.25 -11.65 0.92
C ARG A 69 4.64 -10.31 0.31
N PHE A 70 4.22 -10.11 -0.93
CA PHE A 70 4.37 -8.85 -1.66
C PHE A 70 3.06 -8.46 -2.32
N TYR A 71 2.97 -7.19 -2.70
CA TYR A 71 1.78 -6.57 -3.26
C TYR A 71 2.13 -5.90 -4.56
N VAL A 72 1.28 -6.05 -5.56
CA VAL A 72 1.41 -5.38 -6.85
C VAL A 72 0.14 -4.59 -7.14
N LEU A 73 0.29 -3.48 -7.86
CA LEU A 73 -0.86 -2.72 -8.33
C LEU A 73 -1.76 -3.64 -9.16
N ARG A 74 -3.04 -3.71 -8.81
CA ARG A 74 -4.00 -4.40 -9.66
C ARG A 74 -4.11 -3.59 -10.94
N ARG A 75 -3.64 -4.16 -12.06
CA ARG A 75 -3.93 -3.59 -13.37
C ARG A 75 -5.44 -3.55 -13.49
N ARG A 76 -6.01 -2.36 -13.70
CA ARG A 76 -7.39 -2.25 -14.16
C ARG A 76 -7.38 -3.05 -15.45
N SER A 77 -8.11 -4.15 -15.51
CA SER A 77 -8.29 -4.89 -16.76
C SER A 77 -8.69 -3.83 -17.78
N GLU A 78 -7.85 -3.59 -18.77
CA GLU A 78 -8.26 -2.85 -19.94
C GLU A 78 -9.38 -3.70 -20.54
N ASP A 79 -10.59 -3.19 -20.44
CA ASP A 79 -11.79 -3.69 -21.12
C ASP A 79 -11.42 -3.81 -22.61
N PRO A 80 -11.33 -5.03 -23.17
CA PRO A 80 -11.11 -5.16 -24.61
C PRO A 80 -12.45 -4.83 -25.26
N ARG A 81 -12.59 -3.58 -25.70
CA ARG A 81 -13.64 -3.21 -26.65
C ARG A 81 -13.21 -3.58 -28.06
#